data_AF-A0A522XD56-F1
#
_entry.id   AF-A0A522XD56-F1
#
_cell.length_a   1.000
_cell.length_b   1.000
_cell.length_c   1.000
_cell.angle_alpha   90.00
_cell.angle_beta   90.00
_cell.angle_gamma   90.00
#
_symmetry.space_group_name_H-M   'P 1'
#
loop_
_entity.id
_entity.type
_entity.pdbx_description
1 polymer ?
#
loop_
_entity_poly.entity_id
_entity_poly.type
_entity_poly.pdbx_seq_one_letter_code
_entity_poly.pdbx_strand_id
1 'polypeptide(L)'
;MVLNIVTAGGFDFGLATDAGDQVIMAQLPADQLDPLRTSPSQDAIALLGGNDVFENDDTGRIVFGNTGNDSLVGGAGNDTIYGGQGEDTIIGGAGNDVLSGDRNFDTLTGGAGADEFIMPSSGENRDLITDFQPGVDKLRLPDGVAFTDLEIRGFGGNTEMVRNGGEILTVLQGVVASSITTNDFIGEIGETEETEETPPGDVTPGFEPSTAGDLGVLSGTRTVQENVQGGSFEYYRFTLDQAQDVELTLSGMRENGDLRLYVGEQQPDRSVEIGNEIESSMNSGSQDDSITRSLDAGTYFVEVNGMQVFFNTDYTLTFDATL
;
A
#
# COMPACT_ATOMS: atom_id res chain seq x y z
N MET A 1 31.20 -18.93 19.99
CA MET A 1 31.66 -20.27 19.54
C MET A 1 31.01 -20.51 18.20
N VAL A 2 31.77 -20.65 17.11
CA VAL A 2 31.19 -20.82 15.76
C VAL A 2 30.54 -22.19 15.67
N LEU A 3 29.24 -22.26 15.38
CA LEU A 3 28.52 -23.52 15.21
C LEU A 3 28.09 -23.68 13.75
N ASN A 4 28.51 -24.79 13.15
CA ASN A 4 28.22 -25.14 11.76
C ASN A 4 26.76 -25.55 11.58
N ILE A 5 26.13 -25.00 10.55
CA ILE A 5 24.81 -25.37 10.01
C ILE A 5 24.89 -26.81 9.47
N VAL A 6 23.99 -27.69 9.92
CA VAL A 6 23.78 -29.00 9.30
C VAL A 6 22.49 -28.94 8.50
N THR A 7 22.65 -28.86 7.18
CA THR A 7 21.54 -28.95 6.23
C THR A 7 20.99 -30.38 6.18
N ALA A 8 19.75 -30.58 6.61
CA ALA A 8 18.96 -31.73 6.24
C ALA A 8 17.50 -31.31 6.00
N GLY A 9 17.11 -31.14 4.74
CA GLY A 9 15.70 -31.11 4.35
C GLY A 9 15.02 -29.74 4.21
N GLY A 10 15.76 -28.66 3.92
CA GLY A 10 15.17 -27.41 3.42
C GLY A 10 14.50 -26.49 4.45
N PHE A 11 14.74 -26.71 5.74
CA PHE A 11 14.34 -25.80 6.81
C PHE A 11 15.59 -25.38 7.57
N ASP A 12 15.86 -24.08 7.65
CA ASP A 12 16.97 -23.54 8.41
C ASP A 12 16.47 -23.19 9.83
N PHE A 13 16.91 -23.96 10.82
CA PHE A 13 16.67 -23.67 12.23
C PHE A 13 17.99 -23.16 12.83
N GLY A 14 18.16 -21.84 12.86
CA GLY A 14 19.27 -21.20 13.57
C GLY A 14 18.93 -21.04 15.06
N LEU A 15 19.61 -21.80 15.93
CA LEU A 15 19.62 -21.56 17.38
C LEU A 15 20.90 -20.79 17.73
N ALA A 16 20.78 -19.49 17.99
CA ALA A 16 21.82 -18.74 18.68
C ALA A 16 21.52 -18.76 20.18
N THR A 17 22.51 -19.15 21.00
CA THR A 17 22.43 -19.02 22.46
C THR A 17 23.63 -18.21 22.93
N ASP A 18 23.37 -17.12 23.66
CA ASP A 18 24.23 -16.69 24.76
C ASP A 18 23.34 -16.24 25.93
N ALA A 19 23.85 -16.39 27.14
CA ALA A 19 23.14 -16.53 28.40
C ALA A 19 21.95 -15.55 28.66
N GLY A 20 20.72 -15.99 28.43
CA GLY A 20 19.54 -15.22 28.83
C GLY A 20 18.21 -15.78 28.35
N ASP A 21 17.94 -15.70 27.04
CA ASP A 21 16.60 -15.92 26.48
C ASP A 21 16.61 -16.80 25.23
N GLN A 22 15.48 -17.47 24.96
CA GLN A 22 15.32 -18.42 23.86
C GLN A 22 14.73 -17.71 22.62
N VAL A 23 15.58 -17.38 21.65
CA VAL A 23 15.10 -17.05 20.29
C VAL A 23 14.63 -18.35 19.63
N ILE A 24 13.32 -18.56 19.51
CA ILE A 24 12.75 -19.63 18.69
C ILE A 24 12.33 -19.03 17.36
N MET A 25 13.13 -19.27 16.31
CA MET A 25 12.71 -19.06 14.93
C MET A 25 11.63 -20.10 14.58
N ALA A 26 10.36 -19.76 14.73
CA ALA A 26 9.25 -20.59 14.29
C ALA A 26 8.62 -19.99 13.03
N GLN A 27 8.79 -20.65 11.88
CA GLN A 27 7.91 -20.44 10.73
C GLN A 27 6.48 -20.79 11.17
N LEU A 28 5.58 -19.81 11.18
CA LEU A 28 4.17 -20.10 11.43
C LEU A 28 3.63 -21.04 10.35
N PRO A 29 2.86 -22.08 10.70
CA PRO A 29 2.15 -22.86 9.71
C PRO A 29 1.14 -21.96 8.97
N ALA A 30 0.99 -22.17 7.67
CA ALA A 30 0.23 -21.31 6.76
C ALA A 30 -1.25 -21.13 7.13
N ASP A 31 -1.77 -21.91 8.07
CA ASP A 31 -3.14 -21.90 8.58
C ASP A 31 -3.35 -20.98 9.80
N GLN A 32 -2.29 -20.34 10.31
CA GLN A 32 -2.35 -19.28 11.33
C GLN A 32 -1.99 -17.90 10.76
N LEU A 33 -1.74 -17.81 9.45
CA LEU A 33 -1.59 -16.54 8.73
C LEU A 33 -2.99 -16.01 8.38
N ASP A 34 -3.36 -14.89 8.99
CA ASP A 34 -4.49 -14.06 8.54
C ASP A 34 -4.33 -13.75 7.03
N PRO A 35 -5.38 -13.84 6.19
CA PRO A 35 -5.30 -13.62 4.75
C PRO A 35 -4.80 -12.24 4.29
N LEU A 36 -4.46 -11.31 5.19
CA LEU A 36 -3.87 -10.00 4.86
C LEU A 36 -2.33 -9.98 4.70
N ARG A 37 -1.62 -11.11 4.70
CA ARG A 37 -0.14 -11.11 4.84
C ARG A 37 0.58 -11.95 3.77
N THR A 38 1.63 -11.35 3.19
CA THR A 38 2.29 -11.63 1.91
C THR A 38 3.05 -12.96 1.79
N SER A 39 3.29 -13.30 0.53
CA SER A 39 4.07 -14.40 -0.11
C SER A 39 5.33 -14.92 0.62
N PRO A 40 5.79 -16.15 0.32
CA PRO A 40 6.88 -16.85 1.00
C PRO A 40 8.31 -16.34 0.69
N SER A 41 8.49 -15.03 0.40
CA SER A 41 9.80 -14.40 0.21
C SER A 41 10.23 -13.51 1.39
N GLN A 42 9.42 -13.39 2.44
CA GLN A 42 9.76 -12.71 3.69
C GLN A 42 9.60 -13.71 4.84
N ASP A 43 10.72 -14.09 5.46
CA ASP A 43 10.71 -14.95 6.64
C ASP A 43 10.16 -14.15 7.83
N ALA A 44 8.88 -14.41 8.18
CA ALA A 44 8.26 -13.83 9.36
C ALA A 44 8.86 -14.47 10.62
N ILE A 45 9.38 -13.64 11.52
CA ILE A 45 9.97 -14.05 12.79
C ILE A 45 8.99 -13.67 13.89
N ALA A 46 8.45 -14.68 14.57
CA ALA A 46 7.64 -14.48 15.76
C ALA A 46 8.43 -14.93 16.99
N LEU A 47 8.67 -14.00 17.91
CA LEU A 47 9.22 -14.30 19.22
C LEU A 47 8.14 -14.94 20.09
N LEU A 48 8.51 -15.56 21.21
CA LEU A 48 7.53 -16.20 22.07
C LEU A 48 6.96 -15.18 23.07
N GLY A 49 6.13 -15.62 24.01
CA GLY A 49 5.81 -14.73 25.13
C GLY A 49 7.00 -14.63 26.08
N GLY A 50 7.25 -13.44 26.62
CA GLY A 50 8.39 -13.13 27.47
C GLY A 50 9.03 -11.83 27.02
N ASN A 51 10.02 -11.35 27.78
CA ASN A 51 10.82 -10.23 27.29
C ASN A 51 11.89 -10.81 26.36
N ASP A 52 11.91 -10.40 25.11
CA ASP A 52 12.80 -10.94 24.10
C ASP A 52 13.79 -9.89 23.56
N VAL A 53 14.92 -10.37 23.03
CA VAL A 53 15.91 -9.56 22.33
C VAL A 53 16.12 -10.15 20.93
N PHE A 54 15.89 -9.34 19.90
CA PHE A 54 16.05 -9.73 18.51
C PHE A 54 16.92 -8.74 17.75
N GLU A 55 17.93 -9.25 17.05
CA GLU A 55 18.79 -8.48 16.14
C GLU A 55 18.88 -9.19 14.78
N ASN A 56 18.51 -8.49 13.71
CA ASN A 56 18.57 -8.97 12.32
C ASN A 56 19.83 -8.45 11.59
N ASP A 57 20.24 -9.17 10.55
CA ASP A 57 21.57 -9.19 9.94
C ASP A 57 21.59 -8.98 8.41
N ASP A 58 20.66 -8.19 7.84
CA ASP A 58 20.71 -7.58 6.47
C ASP A 58 19.64 -8.02 5.45
N THR A 59 18.47 -8.51 5.89
CA THR A 59 17.32 -8.71 4.99
C THR A 59 16.07 -8.09 5.58
N GLY A 60 15.27 -7.41 4.75
CA GLY A 60 13.96 -6.91 5.19
C GLY A 60 13.04 -8.06 5.60
N ARG A 61 12.53 -8.01 6.83
CA ARG A 61 11.75 -9.07 7.47
C ARG A 61 10.49 -8.54 8.12
N ILE A 62 9.64 -9.47 8.53
CA ILE A 62 8.48 -9.18 9.37
C ILE A 62 8.77 -9.76 10.76
N VAL A 63 8.76 -8.94 11.81
CA VAL A 63 9.11 -9.32 13.19
C VAL A 63 7.93 -9.07 14.12
N PHE A 64 7.68 -10.02 15.03
CA PHE A 64 6.67 -9.92 16.10
C PHE A 64 7.31 -10.18 17.47
N GLY A 65 7.26 -9.22 18.38
CA GLY A 65 7.65 -9.39 19.79
C GLY A 65 6.64 -10.21 20.60
N ASN A 66 5.36 -10.06 20.26
CA ASN A 66 4.22 -10.69 20.94
C ASN A 66 3.91 -10.11 22.33
N THR A 67 4.38 -10.70 23.42
CA THR A 67 4.01 -10.24 24.77
C THR A 67 5.23 -10.17 25.65
N GLY A 68 5.43 -9.08 26.36
CA GLY A 68 6.62 -8.82 27.17
C GLY A 68 7.22 -7.49 26.76
N ASN A 69 8.28 -7.09 27.44
CA ASN A 69 9.02 -5.88 27.09
C ASN A 69 10.19 -6.27 26.19
N ASP A 70 10.02 -6.07 24.89
CA ASP A 70 10.90 -6.59 23.87
C ASP A 70 11.90 -5.53 23.37
N SER A 71 13.08 -5.99 22.95
CA SER A 71 14.10 -5.18 22.29
C SER A 71 14.31 -5.71 20.88
N LEU A 72 13.74 -5.04 19.89
CA LEU A 72 13.65 -5.50 18.50
C LEU A 72 14.50 -4.60 17.57
N VAL A 73 15.38 -5.20 16.79
CA VAL A 73 16.24 -4.49 15.80
C VAL A 73 16.12 -5.13 14.42
N GLY A 74 15.63 -4.35 13.43
CA GLY A 74 15.42 -4.77 12.04
C GLY A 74 16.71 -4.89 11.22
N GLY A 75 17.71 -4.04 11.50
CA GLY A 75 19.01 -4.12 10.85
C GLY A 75 19.01 -3.41 9.50
N ALA A 76 19.47 -4.05 8.44
CA ALA A 76 19.40 -3.47 7.09
C ALA A 76 18.30 -4.15 6.25
N GLY A 77 17.66 -3.39 5.38
CA GLY A 77 16.52 -3.83 4.58
C GLY A 77 15.26 -3.05 4.93
N ASN A 78 14.15 -3.38 4.29
CA ASN A 78 12.86 -2.79 4.62
C ASN A 78 12.14 -3.76 5.56
N ASP A 79 12.12 -3.45 6.84
CA ASP A 79 11.57 -4.28 7.89
C ASP A 79 10.15 -3.83 8.27
N THR A 80 9.34 -4.78 8.73
CA THR A 80 8.06 -4.52 9.38
C THR A 80 8.12 -5.11 10.77
N ILE A 81 8.09 -4.28 11.80
CA ILE A 81 8.30 -4.71 13.19
C ILE A 81 7.07 -4.32 14.03
N TYR A 82 6.52 -5.32 14.71
CA TYR A 82 5.43 -5.17 15.66
C TYR A 82 5.92 -5.59 17.06
N GLY A 83 5.90 -4.68 18.02
CA GLY A 83 6.25 -4.94 19.42
C GLY A 83 5.27 -5.90 20.06
N GLY A 84 4.00 -5.50 20.10
CA GLY A 84 2.90 -6.34 20.55
C GLY A 84 2.35 -5.84 21.87
N GLN A 85 2.52 -6.57 22.96
CA GLN A 85 2.06 -6.16 24.28
C GLN A 85 3.24 -6.02 25.24
N GLY A 86 3.54 -4.79 25.64
CA GLY A 86 4.48 -4.49 26.70
C GLY A 86 5.18 -3.17 26.43
N GLU A 87 6.18 -2.80 27.22
CA GLU A 87 6.96 -1.60 26.93
C GLU A 87 8.15 -2.00 26.05
N ASP A 88 7.99 -1.85 24.74
CA ASP A 88 8.92 -2.32 23.73
C ASP A 88 9.89 -1.22 23.29
N THR A 89 11.09 -1.64 22.88
CA THR A 89 12.08 -0.79 22.21
C THR A 89 12.33 -1.34 20.82
N ILE A 90 11.98 -0.57 19.80
CA ILE A 90 12.02 -0.97 18.40
C ILE A 90 12.96 -0.05 17.62
N ILE A 91 13.88 -0.65 16.87
CA ILE A 91 14.81 0.03 15.97
C ILE A 91 14.68 -0.58 14.58
N GLY A 92 14.22 0.19 13.59
CA GLY A 92 14.12 -0.24 12.19
C GLY A 92 15.51 -0.51 11.61
N GLY A 93 16.32 0.53 11.49
CA GLY A 93 17.72 0.44 11.11
C GLY A 93 17.98 1.16 9.81
N ALA A 94 18.34 0.46 8.74
CA ALA A 94 18.62 1.08 7.45
C ALA A 94 17.72 0.50 6.37
N GLY A 95 17.01 1.35 5.64
CA GLY A 95 15.98 0.98 4.69
C GLY A 95 14.67 1.65 5.07
N ASN A 96 13.60 1.37 4.33
CA ASN A 96 12.29 1.97 4.60
C ASN A 96 11.48 1.01 5.47
N ASP A 97 11.36 1.34 6.75
CA ASP A 97 10.80 0.44 7.75
C ASP A 97 9.35 0.80 8.10
N VAL A 98 8.60 -0.18 8.62
CA VAL A 98 7.25 0.00 9.15
C VAL A 98 7.22 -0.47 10.59
N LEU A 99 7.02 0.44 11.53
CA LEU A 99 7.16 0.18 12.98
C LEU A 99 5.83 0.41 13.72
N SER A 100 5.46 -0.53 14.58
CA SER A 100 4.33 -0.42 15.51
C SER A 100 4.74 -0.93 16.89
N GLY A 101 4.53 -0.13 17.92
CA GLY A 101 4.60 -0.58 19.32
C GLY A 101 3.40 -1.45 19.72
N ASP A 102 2.26 -1.24 19.06
CA ASP A 102 0.95 -1.83 19.35
C ASP A 102 0.36 -1.38 20.71
N ARG A 103 0.60 -2.12 21.80
CA ARG A 103 -0.02 -1.85 23.11
C ARG A 103 1.04 -1.50 24.13
N ASN A 104 0.64 -0.60 25.05
CA ASN A 104 1.47 0.00 26.08
C ASN A 104 2.43 1.06 25.50
N PHE A 105 3.39 1.52 26.30
CA PHE A 105 4.20 2.69 25.93
C PHE A 105 5.51 2.23 25.29
N ASP A 106 5.64 2.47 24.00
CA ASP A 106 6.78 1.96 23.24
C ASP A 106 7.76 3.07 22.85
N THR A 107 9.02 2.69 22.61
CA THR A 107 10.05 3.57 22.08
C THR A 107 10.45 3.10 20.69
N LEU A 108 10.19 3.93 19.67
CA LEU A 108 10.38 3.61 18.26
C LEU A 108 11.49 4.49 17.67
N THR A 109 12.38 3.88 16.89
CA THR A 109 13.46 4.55 16.15
C THR A 109 13.46 4.01 14.72
N GLY A 110 13.21 4.86 13.73
CA GLY A 110 13.17 4.46 12.33
C GLY A 110 14.57 4.12 11.81
N GLY A 111 15.50 5.03 12.04
CA GLY A 111 16.86 4.95 11.55
C GLY A 111 17.03 5.72 10.25
N ALA A 112 17.58 5.07 9.22
CA ALA A 112 17.90 5.70 7.95
C ALA A 112 16.98 5.17 6.86
N GLY A 113 16.14 6.04 6.30
CA GLY A 113 15.23 5.69 5.23
C GLY A 113 14.06 6.65 5.18
N ALA A 114 13.00 6.24 4.49
CA ALA A 114 11.69 6.84 4.64
C ALA A 114 10.82 5.85 5.40
N ASP A 115 10.63 6.11 6.69
CA ASP A 115 10.02 5.16 7.62
C ASP A 115 8.56 5.49 7.88
N GLU A 116 7.78 4.46 8.20
CA GLU A 116 6.38 4.57 8.59
C GLU A 116 6.20 4.13 10.04
N PHE A 117 5.66 5.02 10.86
CA PHE A 117 5.28 4.72 12.24
C PHE A 117 3.76 4.63 12.34
N ILE A 118 3.27 3.46 12.76
CA ILE A 118 1.85 3.23 12.98
C ILE A 118 1.47 3.82 14.33
N MET A 119 0.62 4.86 14.32
CA MET A 119 0.20 5.47 15.56
C MET A 119 -0.81 4.59 16.31
N PRO A 120 -0.75 4.57 17.65
CA PRO A 120 -1.69 3.84 18.47
C PRO A 120 -3.10 4.43 18.36
N SER A 121 -4.10 3.57 18.52
CA SER A 121 -5.51 3.98 18.55
C SER A 121 -5.93 4.61 19.89
N SER A 122 -5.10 4.53 20.93
CA SER A 122 -5.35 5.03 22.30
C SER A 122 -4.12 5.73 22.86
N GLY A 123 -4.31 6.82 23.60
CA GLY A 123 -3.24 7.53 24.30
C GLY A 123 -2.78 6.85 25.60
N GLU A 124 -3.42 5.75 25.99
CA GLU A 124 -2.86 4.81 26.96
C GLU A 124 -1.62 4.08 26.41
N ASN A 125 -1.47 4.03 25.08
CA ASN A 125 -0.34 3.41 24.37
C ASN A 125 0.59 4.48 23.78
N ARG A 126 0.83 5.59 24.48
CA ARG A 126 1.47 6.77 23.88
C ARG A 126 2.94 6.51 23.52
N ASP A 127 3.19 6.19 22.26
CA ASP A 127 4.53 5.89 21.79
C ASP A 127 5.43 7.12 21.73
N LEU A 128 6.71 6.88 21.92
CA LEU A 128 7.79 7.85 21.75
C LEU A 128 8.57 7.49 20.48
N ILE A 129 8.52 8.37 19.47
CA ILE A 129 9.35 8.24 18.27
C ILE A 129 10.57 9.14 18.43
N THR A 130 11.77 8.57 18.29
CA THR A 130 13.01 9.23 18.72
C THR A 130 13.72 10.03 17.63
N ASP A 131 13.48 9.73 16.36
CA ASP A 131 14.25 10.26 15.23
C ASP A 131 13.41 10.67 14.00
N PHE A 132 12.10 10.81 14.16
CA PHE A 132 11.18 11.19 13.07
C PHE A 132 11.69 12.39 12.25
N GLN A 133 11.80 12.20 10.94
CA GLN A 133 12.26 13.18 9.97
C GLN A 133 11.07 13.74 9.15
N PRO A 134 10.61 14.98 9.44
CA PRO A 134 9.52 15.59 8.68
C PRO A 134 9.83 15.71 7.18
N GLY A 135 8.84 15.42 6.35
CA GLY A 135 8.89 15.39 4.90
C GLY A 135 9.54 14.13 4.32
N VAL A 136 10.04 13.23 5.16
CA VAL A 136 10.63 11.95 4.76
C VAL A 136 9.83 10.80 5.36
N ASP A 137 9.69 10.80 6.68
CA ASP A 137 8.94 9.77 7.40
C ASP A 137 7.45 10.05 7.42
N LYS A 138 6.67 9.03 7.76
CA LYS A 138 5.21 9.05 7.77
C LYS A 138 4.65 8.55 9.10
N LEU A 139 3.63 9.24 9.58
CA LEU A 139 2.77 8.81 10.69
C LEU A 139 1.48 8.24 10.12
N ARG A 140 1.26 6.93 10.25
CA ARG A 140 -0.01 6.33 9.87
C ARG A 140 -1.04 6.56 10.98
N LEU A 141 -2.10 7.28 10.64
CA LEU A 141 -3.26 7.52 11.50
C LEU A 141 -4.00 6.20 11.76
N PRO A 142 -4.46 5.95 13.00
CA PRO A 142 -5.31 4.80 13.28
C PRO A 142 -6.71 5.00 12.67
N ASP A 143 -7.41 3.90 12.42
CA ASP A 143 -8.75 3.93 11.84
C ASP A 143 -9.71 4.83 12.62
N GLY A 144 -10.46 5.67 11.89
CA GLY A 144 -11.44 6.59 12.46
C GLY A 144 -10.85 7.81 13.16
N VAL A 145 -9.59 8.13 12.87
CA VAL A 145 -8.94 9.36 13.33
C VAL A 145 -8.47 10.15 12.14
N ALA A 146 -9.13 11.28 11.91
CA ALA A 146 -8.73 12.19 10.87
C ALA A 146 -7.57 13.08 11.32
N PHE A 147 -6.77 13.58 10.38
CA PHE A 147 -5.78 14.63 10.68
C PHE A 147 -6.44 15.86 11.30
N THR A 148 -7.66 16.19 10.88
CA THR A 148 -8.45 17.29 11.46
C THR A 148 -8.86 17.05 12.91
N ASP A 149 -8.78 15.81 13.40
CA ASP A 149 -9.00 15.48 14.81
C ASP A 149 -7.73 15.66 15.66
N LEU A 150 -6.59 16.00 15.05
CA LEU A 150 -5.32 16.17 15.73
C LEU A 150 -5.00 17.65 16.00
N GLU A 151 -4.69 17.94 17.25
CA GLU A 151 -3.94 19.12 17.67
C GLU A 151 -2.45 18.74 17.74
N ILE A 152 -1.64 19.33 16.86
CA ILE A 152 -0.19 19.15 16.83
C ILE A 152 0.45 20.29 17.60
N ARG A 153 1.10 19.99 18.73
CA ARG A 153 1.65 21.03 19.62
C ARG A 153 3.06 20.72 20.09
N GLY A 154 3.85 21.78 20.26
CA GLY A 154 5.18 21.69 20.84
C GLY A 154 5.14 21.66 22.37
N PHE A 155 5.82 20.71 23.00
CA PHE A 155 5.98 20.64 24.45
C PHE A 155 7.38 20.16 24.83
N GLY A 156 8.10 20.93 25.65
CA GLY A 156 9.40 20.50 26.19
C GLY A 156 10.52 20.26 25.15
N GLY A 157 10.38 20.79 23.92
CA GLY A 157 11.31 20.51 22.81
C GLY A 157 10.90 19.32 21.93
N ASN A 158 9.77 18.68 22.24
CA ASN A 158 9.15 17.60 21.47
C ASN A 158 7.85 18.10 20.82
N THR A 159 7.28 17.28 19.93
CA THR A 159 5.95 17.47 19.38
C THR A 159 5.00 16.39 19.91
N GLU A 160 3.82 16.79 20.38
CA GLU A 160 2.76 15.89 20.81
C GLU A 160 1.65 15.86 19.75
N MET A 161 1.24 14.65 19.35
CA MET A 161 0.05 14.41 18.54
C MET A 161 -1.13 14.19 19.49
N VAL A 162 -2.04 15.17 19.56
CA VAL A 162 -3.13 15.17 20.54
C VAL A 162 -4.46 15.01 19.83
N ARG A 163 -5.21 13.94 20.11
CA ARG A 163 -6.56 13.75 19.58
C ARG A 163 -7.58 14.61 20.33
N ASN A 164 -8.64 15.02 19.64
CA ASN A 164 -9.88 15.55 20.19
C ASN A 164 -10.24 14.94 21.57
N GLY A 165 -10.25 15.78 22.61
CA GLY A 165 -10.42 15.34 24.00
C GLY A 165 -9.16 15.47 24.87
N GLY A 166 -8.01 15.82 24.27
CA GLY A 166 -6.75 16.08 24.98
C GLY A 166 -5.89 14.83 25.20
N GLU A 167 -6.25 13.73 24.54
CA GLU A 167 -5.53 12.45 24.58
C GLU A 167 -4.28 12.54 23.71
N ILE A 168 -3.10 12.24 24.26
CA ILE A 168 -1.84 12.26 23.51
C ILE A 168 -1.62 10.86 22.94
N LEU A 169 -1.63 10.74 21.61
CA LEU A 169 -1.43 9.46 20.92
C LEU A 169 0.06 9.14 20.76
N THR A 170 0.87 10.11 20.36
CA THR A 170 2.29 9.89 20.07
C THR A 170 3.09 11.14 20.39
N VAL A 171 4.35 10.95 20.76
CA VAL A 171 5.32 12.02 20.99
C VAL A 171 6.49 11.86 20.03
N LEU A 172 6.80 12.92 19.29
CA LEU A 172 7.99 13.01 18.44
C LEU A 172 9.10 13.74 19.20
N GLN A 173 10.18 13.03 19.53
CA GLN A 173 11.30 13.57 20.27
C GLN A 173 12.09 14.55 19.42
N GLY A 174 12.36 15.76 19.94
CA GLY A 174 13.23 16.73 19.26
C GLY A 174 12.68 17.32 17.96
N VAL A 175 11.46 16.93 17.54
CA VAL A 175 10.81 17.47 16.34
C VAL A 175 10.06 18.75 16.68
N VAL A 176 10.17 19.75 15.80
CA VAL A 176 9.49 21.04 15.95
C VAL A 176 8.07 20.93 15.41
N ALA A 177 7.05 21.27 16.21
CA ALA A 177 5.66 21.09 15.80
C ALA A 177 5.29 21.80 14.49
N SER A 178 5.88 22.97 14.22
CA SER A 178 5.63 23.72 12.98
C SER A 178 6.29 23.15 11.73
N SER A 179 7.17 22.14 11.85
CA SER A 179 7.70 21.42 10.69
C SER A 179 6.82 20.26 10.26
N ILE A 180 5.79 19.92 11.03
CA ILE A 180 4.83 18.88 10.69
C ILE A 180 3.71 19.46 9.83
N THR A 181 3.38 18.75 8.75
CA THR A 181 2.41 19.09 7.71
C THR A 181 1.53 17.88 7.39
N THR A 182 0.50 18.04 6.56
CA THR A 182 -0.34 16.89 6.13
C THR A 182 0.48 15.84 5.37
N ASN A 183 1.54 16.25 4.68
CA ASN A 183 2.47 15.34 4.01
C ASN A 183 3.22 14.40 4.96
N ASP A 184 3.21 14.64 6.27
CA ASP A 184 3.85 13.76 7.25
C ASP A 184 2.93 12.61 7.70
N PHE A 185 1.73 12.51 7.13
CA PHE A 185 0.72 11.54 7.57
C PHE A 185 0.24 10.63 6.44
N ILE A 186 -0.22 9.44 6.82
CA ILE A 186 -0.97 8.49 5.99
C ILE A 186 -2.29 8.19 6.72
N GLY A 187 -3.41 8.17 6.00
CA GLY A 187 -4.73 7.84 6.56
C GLY A 187 -5.78 8.90 6.20
N GLU A 188 -6.76 9.12 7.08
CA GLU A 188 -7.81 10.14 6.87
C GLU A 188 -7.25 11.55 7.11
N ILE A 189 -6.29 11.97 6.29
CA ILE A 189 -5.80 13.34 6.27
C ILE A 189 -6.93 14.20 5.74
N GLY A 190 -7.67 14.85 6.63
CA GLY A 190 -8.74 15.77 6.27
C GLY A 190 -8.17 16.97 5.53
N GLU A 191 -7.85 16.78 4.26
CA GLU A 191 -7.62 17.86 3.34
C GLU A 191 -9.00 18.39 2.96
N THR A 192 -9.12 19.72 2.98
CA THR A 192 -9.94 20.39 1.98
C THR A 192 -9.72 19.69 0.64
N GLU A 193 -10.70 19.69 -0.26
CA GLU A 193 -10.40 19.52 -1.67
C GLU A 193 -9.44 20.66 -2.10
N GLU A 194 -8.17 20.58 -1.73
CA GLU A 194 -7.10 21.04 -2.56
C GLU A 194 -7.18 20.09 -3.73
N THR A 195 -7.60 20.68 -4.85
CA THR A 195 -7.35 20.15 -6.16
C THR A 195 -5.92 19.64 -6.19
N GLU A 196 -5.73 18.33 -6.01
CA GLU A 196 -4.82 17.57 -6.86
C GLU A 196 -4.94 18.26 -8.22
N GLU A 197 -3.87 18.93 -8.68
CA GLU A 197 -3.78 19.21 -10.10
C GLU A 197 -3.68 17.86 -10.77
N THR A 198 -4.85 17.25 -10.92
CA THR A 198 -5.10 16.02 -11.63
C THR A 198 -4.48 16.23 -12.99
N PRO A 199 -3.46 15.44 -13.36
CA PRO A 199 -3.08 15.34 -14.75
C PRO A 199 -4.38 15.08 -15.53
N PRO A 200 -4.60 15.72 -16.68
CA PRO A 200 -5.93 15.79 -17.29
C PRO A 200 -6.44 14.36 -17.60
N GLY A 201 -7.30 13.79 -16.76
CA GLY A 201 -7.61 12.37 -16.93
C GLY A 201 -8.56 11.67 -15.96
N ASP A 202 -8.62 12.01 -14.66
CA ASP A 202 -9.29 11.15 -13.65
C ASP A 202 -10.73 10.80 -13.97
N VAL A 203 -10.90 9.56 -14.43
CA VAL A 203 -12.17 8.89 -14.67
C VAL A 203 -12.04 7.56 -13.99
N THR A 204 -12.76 7.41 -12.88
CA THR A 204 -12.82 6.15 -12.15
C THR A 204 -13.53 5.11 -13.00
N PRO A 205 -12.97 3.89 -13.18
CA PRO A 205 -13.66 2.82 -13.90
C PRO A 205 -14.94 2.39 -13.19
N GLY A 206 -15.88 1.86 -13.97
CA GLY A 206 -17.03 1.14 -13.43
C GLY A 206 -16.75 -0.34 -13.34
N PHE A 207 -17.41 -1.04 -12.41
CA PHE A 207 -17.32 -2.51 -12.30
C PHE A 207 -18.40 -3.24 -13.10
N GLU A 208 -19.31 -2.49 -13.73
CA GLU A 208 -20.30 -2.96 -14.68
C GLU A 208 -20.37 -2.00 -15.88
N PRO A 209 -20.75 -2.46 -17.09
CA PRO A 209 -20.86 -1.57 -18.24
C PRO A 209 -21.76 -0.35 -18.03
N SER A 210 -22.83 -0.50 -17.24
CA SER A 210 -23.77 0.58 -16.89
C SER A 210 -23.13 1.68 -16.02
N THR A 211 -22.07 1.35 -15.30
CA THR A 211 -21.34 2.23 -14.38
C THR A 211 -19.98 2.66 -14.93
N ALA A 212 -19.68 2.33 -16.19
CA ALA A 212 -18.39 2.58 -16.81
C ALA A 212 -17.91 4.03 -16.66
N GLY A 213 -16.63 4.18 -16.37
CA GLY A 213 -15.97 5.48 -16.22
C GLY A 213 -16.05 6.28 -17.51
N ASP A 214 -16.60 7.49 -17.45
CA ASP A 214 -16.89 8.29 -18.64
C ASP A 214 -15.74 9.22 -19.04
N LEU A 215 -15.01 8.84 -20.08
CA LEU A 215 -13.94 9.63 -20.69
C LEU A 215 -14.46 10.74 -21.61
N GLY A 216 -15.77 10.87 -21.79
CA GLY A 216 -16.38 11.87 -22.64
C GLY A 216 -15.98 11.71 -24.11
N VAL A 217 -15.93 12.84 -24.84
CA VAL A 217 -15.51 12.85 -26.25
C VAL A 217 -13.98 12.84 -26.32
N LEU A 218 -13.39 11.85 -26.99
CA LEU A 218 -11.94 11.78 -27.18
C LEU A 218 -11.49 12.67 -28.35
N SER A 219 -10.40 13.40 -28.10
CA SER A 219 -9.65 14.13 -29.12
C SER A 219 -8.18 14.14 -28.72
N GLY A 220 -7.34 13.38 -29.42
CA GLY A 220 -5.94 13.17 -29.04
C GLY A 220 -5.76 12.13 -27.93
N THR A 221 -4.64 12.24 -27.22
CA THR A 221 -4.22 11.25 -26.21
C THR A 221 -4.83 11.54 -24.85
N ARG A 222 -5.36 10.50 -24.20
CA ARG A 222 -5.82 10.48 -22.81
C ARG A 222 -5.25 9.27 -22.09
N THR A 223 -4.87 9.42 -20.84
CA THR A 223 -4.31 8.33 -20.04
C THR A 223 -5.05 8.24 -18.71
N VAL A 224 -5.33 7.02 -18.26
CA VAL A 224 -5.82 6.70 -16.92
C VAL A 224 -4.83 5.76 -16.25
N GLN A 225 -4.62 5.95 -14.95
CA GLN A 225 -3.77 5.11 -14.11
C GLN A 225 -4.60 4.62 -12.95
N GLU A 226 -4.72 3.30 -12.82
CA GLU A 226 -5.63 2.68 -11.85
C GLU A 226 -5.06 1.38 -11.31
N ASN A 227 -5.70 0.84 -10.27
CA ASN A 227 -5.39 -0.44 -9.65
C ASN A 227 -6.56 -1.42 -9.86
N VAL A 228 -6.39 -2.40 -10.77
CA VAL A 228 -7.43 -3.42 -10.99
C VAL A 228 -7.31 -4.52 -9.96
N GLN A 229 -8.44 -4.84 -9.31
CA GLN A 229 -8.50 -5.97 -8.39
C GLN A 229 -8.43 -7.29 -9.16
N GLY A 230 -7.69 -8.25 -8.62
CA GLY A 230 -7.55 -9.56 -9.23
C GLY A 230 -8.90 -10.29 -9.42
N GLY A 231 -9.24 -10.66 -10.65
CA GLY A 231 -10.51 -11.28 -11.00
C GLY A 231 -11.69 -10.32 -11.14
N SER A 232 -11.42 -9.01 -11.23
CA SER A 232 -12.41 -7.98 -11.52
C SER A 232 -12.33 -7.49 -12.97
N PHE A 233 -13.46 -6.92 -13.43
CA PHE A 233 -13.57 -6.25 -14.71
C PHE A 233 -13.77 -4.77 -14.45
N GLU A 234 -13.04 -3.96 -15.19
CA GLU A 234 -13.16 -2.51 -15.15
C GLU A 234 -13.58 -2.01 -16.52
N TYR A 235 -14.58 -1.13 -16.52
CA TYR A 235 -15.18 -0.60 -17.72
C TYR A 235 -14.97 0.90 -17.80
N TYR A 236 -14.50 1.34 -18.97
CA TYR A 236 -14.48 2.73 -19.40
C TYR A 236 -15.44 2.91 -20.57
N ARG A 237 -15.99 4.11 -20.72
CA ARG A 237 -16.69 4.52 -21.94
C ARG A 237 -16.10 5.78 -22.50
N PHE A 238 -16.13 5.89 -23.81
CA PHE A 238 -15.75 7.10 -24.53
C PHE A 238 -16.63 7.33 -25.74
N THR A 239 -16.63 8.55 -26.26
CA THR A 239 -17.36 8.95 -27.46
C THR A 239 -16.41 9.52 -28.49
N LEU A 240 -16.64 9.21 -29.76
CA LEU A 240 -16.00 9.87 -30.90
C LEU A 240 -17.04 10.73 -31.61
N ASP A 241 -16.72 12.01 -31.83
CA ASP A 241 -17.60 12.95 -32.54
C ASP A 241 -17.56 12.79 -34.07
N GLN A 242 -16.53 12.11 -34.57
CA GLN A 242 -16.27 11.79 -35.96
C GLN A 242 -15.46 10.50 -36.06
N ALA A 243 -15.28 9.99 -37.28
CA ALA A 243 -14.42 8.83 -37.49
C ALA A 243 -12.96 9.16 -37.16
N GLN A 244 -12.31 8.30 -36.37
CA GLN A 244 -10.93 8.47 -35.90
C GLN A 244 -10.21 7.12 -35.84
N ASP A 245 -8.89 7.14 -36.04
CA ASP A 245 -8.02 6.01 -35.73
C ASP A 245 -7.72 6.05 -34.22
N VAL A 246 -8.09 4.97 -33.53
CA VAL A 246 -7.93 4.84 -32.07
C VAL A 246 -6.90 3.75 -31.76
N GLU A 247 -5.91 4.09 -30.95
CA GLU A 247 -4.97 3.17 -30.32
C GLU A 247 -5.24 3.13 -28.81
N LEU A 248 -5.49 1.93 -28.29
CA LEU A 248 -5.61 1.64 -26.88
C LEU A 248 -4.35 0.88 -26.47
N THR A 249 -3.68 1.33 -25.41
CA THR A 249 -2.49 0.66 -24.87
C THR A 249 -2.67 0.45 -23.38
N LEU A 250 -2.66 -0.81 -22.96
CA LEU A 250 -2.68 -1.23 -21.57
C LEU A 250 -1.26 -1.65 -21.18
N SER A 251 -0.68 -0.96 -20.20
CA SER A 251 0.71 -1.14 -19.79
C SER A 251 0.89 -1.13 -18.29
N GLY A 252 2.06 -1.55 -17.80
CA GLY A 252 2.40 -1.51 -16.39
C GLY A 252 1.81 -2.63 -15.53
N MET A 253 1.01 -3.51 -16.13
CA MET A 253 0.47 -4.67 -15.42
C MET A 253 1.58 -5.64 -15.03
N ARG A 254 1.60 -6.03 -13.75
CA ARG A 254 2.56 -6.99 -13.19
C ARG A 254 2.27 -8.42 -13.62
N GLU A 255 1.02 -8.73 -13.93
CA GLU A 255 0.52 -10.03 -14.36
C GLU A 255 -0.55 -9.86 -15.44
N ASN A 256 -0.90 -10.96 -16.11
CA ASN A 256 -1.75 -10.98 -17.30
C ASN A 256 -3.09 -10.23 -17.14
N GLY A 257 -3.40 -9.33 -18.08
CA GLY A 257 -4.73 -8.77 -18.19
C GLY A 257 -5.16 -8.64 -19.63
N ASP A 258 -6.46 -8.76 -19.87
CA ASP A 258 -7.02 -8.64 -21.21
C ASP A 258 -7.53 -7.22 -21.43
N LEU A 259 -7.35 -6.73 -22.65
CA LEU A 259 -7.96 -5.50 -23.12
C LEU A 259 -9.03 -5.86 -24.15
N ARG A 260 -10.24 -5.35 -24.00
CA ARG A 260 -11.33 -5.57 -24.97
C ARG A 260 -12.05 -4.28 -25.30
N LEU A 261 -12.44 -4.14 -26.56
CA LEU A 261 -13.12 -2.98 -27.10
C LEU A 261 -14.50 -3.40 -27.63
N TYR A 262 -15.53 -2.68 -27.24
CA TYR A 262 -16.93 -2.93 -27.60
C TYR A 262 -17.57 -1.69 -28.23
N VAL A 263 -18.52 -1.91 -29.12
CA VAL A 263 -19.42 -0.84 -29.58
C VAL A 263 -20.47 -0.53 -28.50
N GLY A 264 -20.82 0.73 -28.32
CA GLY A 264 -21.96 1.15 -27.51
C GLY A 264 -23.24 1.18 -28.35
N GLU A 265 -24.29 0.50 -27.88
CA GLU A 265 -25.59 0.45 -28.53
C GLU A 265 -26.58 1.36 -27.81
N GLN A 266 -27.14 2.32 -28.55
CA GLN A 266 -28.15 3.22 -28.01
C GLN A 266 -29.50 2.51 -27.89
N GLN A 267 -30.03 2.48 -26.67
CA GLN A 267 -31.32 1.90 -26.35
C GLN A 267 -32.48 2.87 -26.65
N PRO A 268 -33.74 2.37 -26.79
CA PRO A 268 -34.90 3.22 -27.06
C PRO A 268 -35.18 4.29 -25.99
N ASP A 269 -34.74 4.06 -24.75
CA ASP A 269 -34.83 5.02 -23.63
C ASP A 269 -33.69 6.04 -23.61
N ARG A 270 -32.80 6.00 -24.62
CA ARG A 270 -31.61 6.83 -24.82
C ARG A 270 -30.43 6.51 -23.91
N SER A 271 -30.51 5.46 -23.09
CA SER A 271 -29.30 4.89 -22.47
C SER A 271 -28.39 4.29 -23.55
N VAL A 272 -27.11 4.13 -23.24
CA VAL A 272 -26.14 3.42 -24.10
C VAL A 272 -25.64 2.23 -23.31
N GLU A 273 -25.81 1.04 -23.86
CA GLU A 273 -25.35 -0.22 -23.26
C GLU A 273 -24.22 -0.82 -24.11
N ILE A 274 -23.46 -1.72 -23.50
CA ILE A 274 -22.40 -2.44 -24.21
C ILE A 274 -23.02 -3.37 -25.26
N GLY A 275 -22.53 -3.28 -26.50
CA GLY A 275 -22.95 -4.09 -27.63
C GLY A 275 -21.93 -5.16 -27.99
N ASN A 276 -21.82 -5.45 -29.28
CA ASN A 276 -20.86 -6.45 -29.79
C ASN A 276 -19.39 -6.06 -29.53
N GLU A 277 -18.56 -7.06 -29.23
CA GLU A 277 -17.10 -6.91 -29.20
C GLU A 277 -16.58 -6.56 -30.61
N ILE A 278 -15.72 -5.55 -30.67
CA ILE A 278 -15.01 -5.12 -31.87
C ILE A 278 -13.68 -5.85 -31.98
N GLU A 279 -12.91 -5.85 -30.89
CA GLU A 279 -11.58 -6.45 -30.84
C GLU A 279 -11.18 -6.76 -29.40
N SER A 280 -10.33 -7.77 -29.22
CA SER A 280 -9.69 -8.07 -27.95
C SER A 280 -8.21 -8.39 -28.14
N SER A 281 -7.38 -7.91 -27.21
CA SER A 281 -6.00 -8.31 -27.03
C SER A 281 -5.93 -9.13 -25.76
N MET A 282 -5.58 -10.41 -25.91
CA MET A 282 -5.44 -11.38 -24.82
C MET A 282 -3.99 -11.87 -24.83
N ASN A 283 -3.07 -11.10 -24.26
CA ASN A 283 -1.70 -11.57 -24.13
C ASN A 283 -1.61 -12.65 -23.03
N SER A 284 -0.45 -13.28 -22.93
CA SER A 284 -0.10 -14.12 -21.79
C SER A 284 1.19 -13.60 -21.16
N GLY A 285 1.12 -13.15 -19.90
CA GLY A 285 2.28 -12.66 -19.12
C GLY A 285 2.19 -11.15 -18.79
N SER A 286 3.34 -10.51 -18.56
CA SER A 286 3.45 -9.08 -18.18
C SER A 286 3.76 -8.14 -19.36
N GLN A 287 3.44 -8.55 -20.58
CA GLN A 287 3.64 -7.71 -21.76
C GLN A 287 2.45 -6.76 -21.94
N ASP A 288 2.73 -5.54 -22.37
CA ASP A 288 1.69 -4.56 -22.70
C ASP A 288 0.73 -5.10 -23.77
N ASP A 289 -0.55 -4.76 -23.63
CA ASP A 289 -1.62 -5.09 -24.55
C ASP A 289 -2.00 -3.85 -25.37
N SER A 290 -2.35 -4.05 -26.64
CA SER A 290 -2.73 -2.93 -27.51
C SER A 290 -3.81 -3.29 -28.51
N ILE A 291 -4.76 -2.39 -28.72
CA ILE A 291 -5.78 -2.47 -29.77
C ILE A 291 -5.69 -1.20 -30.63
N THR A 292 -5.51 -1.35 -31.94
CA THR A 292 -5.56 -0.23 -32.89
C THR A 292 -6.70 -0.43 -33.87
N ARG A 293 -7.70 0.45 -33.90
CA ARG A 293 -8.87 0.33 -34.80
C ARG A 293 -9.32 1.69 -35.33
N SER A 294 -9.72 1.72 -36.60
CA SER A 294 -10.47 2.84 -37.17
C SER A 294 -11.94 2.71 -36.76
N LEU A 295 -12.44 3.70 -36.03
CA LEU A 295 -13.79 3.72 -35.48
C LEU A 295 -14.58 4.88 -36.08
N ASP A 296 -15.87 4.67 -36.34
CA ASP A 296 -16.78 5.73 -36.76
C ASP A 296 -17.18 6.63 -35.57
N ALA A 297 -17.94 7.71 -35.84
CA ALA A 297 -18.55 8.48 -34.77
C ALA A 297 -19.51 7.60 -33.95
N GLY A 298 -19.39 7.60 -32.63
CA GLY A 298 -20.18 6.73 -31.77
C GLY A 298 -19.66 6.66 -30.34
N THR A 299 -20.37 5.91 -29.50
CA THR A 299 -19.93 5.58 -28.14
C THR A 299 -19.34 4.18 -28.12
N TYR A 300 -18.28 3.99 -27.34
CA TYR A 300 -17.52 2.75 -27.25
C TYR A 300 -17.22 2.45 -25.78
N PHE A 301 -17.02 1.16 -25.48
CA PHE A 301 -16.62 0.71 -24.16
C PHE A 301 -15.30 -0.05 -24.23
N VAL A 302 -14.47 0.14 -23.21
CA VAL A 302 -13.25 -0.62 -23.01
C VAL A 302 -13.37 -1.41 -21.73
N GLU A 303 -13.15 -2.71 -21.81
CA GLU A 303 -13.02 -3.60 -20.67
C GLU A 303 -11.53 -3.87 -20.44
N VAL A 304 -11.10 -3.67 -19.20
CA VAL A 304 -9.82 -4.15 -18.68
C VAL A 304 -10.13 -5.28 -17.71
N ASN A 305 -9.55 -6.45 -17.96
CA ASN A 305 -9.76 -7.63 -17.12
C ASN A 305 -8.43 -8.03 -16.45
N GLY A 306 -8.34 -7.86 -15.13
CA GLY A 306 -7.23 -8.36 -14.35
C GLY A 306 -7.36 -9.86 -14.14
N MET A 307 -6.81 -10.69 -15.05
CA MET A 307 -6.94 -12.14 -14.94
C MET A 307 -6.02 -12.73 -13.86
N GLN A 308 -6.43 -12.69 -12.59
CA GLN A 308 -6.21 -13.73 -11.57
C GLN A 308 -6.73 -13.29 -10.19
N VAL A 309 -7.36 -14.20 -9.45
CA VAL A 309 -8.13 -13.94 -8.21
C VAL A 309 -7.30 -13.69 -6.94
N PHE A 310 -5.99 -13.42 -7.04
CA PHE A 310 -5.10 -13.41 -5.87
C PHE A 310 -4.24 -12.15 -5.67
N PHE A 311 -4.18 -11.21 -6.63
CA PHE A 311 -3.41 -9.95 -6.51
C PHE A 311 -4.07 -8.79 -7.25
N ASN A 312 -3.96 -7.58 -6.72
CA ASN A 312 -4.26 -6.37 -7.48
C ASN A 312 -3.06 -5.98 -8.34
N THR A 313 -3.30 -5.37 -9.51
CA THR A 313 -2.23 -4.82 -10.34
C THR A 313 -2.51 -3.39 -10.71
N ASP A 314 -1.49 -2.55 -10.59
CA ASP A 314 -1.51 -1.22 -11.19
C ASP A 314 -1.44 -1.38 -12.71
N TYR A 315 -2.12 -0.49 -13.42
CA TYR A 315 -2.01 -0.39 -14.87
C TYR A 315 -2.14 1.06 -15.32
N THR A 316 -1.61 1.30 -16.51
CA THR A 316 -1.81 2.54 -17.26
C THR A 316 -2.53 2.19 -18.55
N LEU A 317 -3.73 2.74 -18.74
CA LEU A 317 -4.47 2.62 -19.98
C LEU A 317 -4.43 3.95 -20.73
N THR A 318 -3.87 3.93 -21.93
CA THR A 318 -3.77 5.08 -22.82
C THR A 318 -4.73 4.92 -23.99
N PHE A 319 -5.45 5.98 -24.29
CA PHE A 319 -6.35 6.14 -25.42
C PHE A 319 -5.74 7.21 -26.32
N ASP A 320 -5.27 6.86 -27.51
CA ASP A 320 -4.81 7.83 -28.51
C ASP A 320 -5.78 7.86 -29.68
N ALA A 321 -6.43 9.00 -29.89
CA ALA A 321 -7.44 9.18 -30.93
C ALA A 321 -6.98 10.23 -31.94
N THR A 322 -6.77 9.81 -33.18
CA THR A 322 -6.19 10.63 -34.25
C THR A 322 -7.10 10.69 -35.48
N LEU A 323 -7.06 11.83 -36.18
CA LEU A 323 -7.85 12.09 -37.40
C LEU A 323 -7.18 11.53 -38.66
#